data_AF-A0A857VAL1-F1
#
_entry.id   AF-A0A857VAL1-F1
#
_cell.length_a   1.000
_cell.length_b   1.000
_cell.length_c   1.000
_cell.angle_alpha   90.00
_cell.angle_beta   90.00
_cell.angle_gamma   90.00
#
_symmetry.space_group_name_H-M   'P 1'
#
loop_
_entity.id
_entity.type
_entity.pdbx_description
1 polymer ?
#
loop_
_entity_poly.entity_id
_entity_poly.type
_entity_poly.pdbx_seq_one_letter_code
_entity_poly.pdbx_strand_id
1 'polypeptide(L)'
;MNRKMRLILFSAIVVVLLMIAAYFTWPRQKIMDDTNLRTNTPSADAAKFKADYSRVADDNRFVVSTSDEILAKFDSGDGLIFLGFKQCPWCQALAPIVDEAAKKEGLDKIYYLDISDARKNNDETYQKIIAKLKSYLRKDEQGNPRVYVPDVTAVRNGKVVGHFLQETTAGGEKVTANTYWTDERRARGVEQLREMIRKIRD
;
A
#
# COMPACT_ATOMS: atom_id res chain seq x y z
N MET A 1 -4.65 -42.70 55.04
CA MET A 1 -4.79 -41.26 54.66
C MET A 1 -5.98 -40.67 55.41
N ASN A 2 -5.72 -39.71 56.30
CA ASN A 2 -6.72 -39.19 57.23
C ASN A 2 -7.85 -38.45 56.51
N ARG A 3 -9.09 -38.55 57.01
CA ARG A 3 -10.28 -37.92 56.40
C ARG A 3 -10.08 -36.41 56.19
N LYS A 4 -9.38 -35.75 57.12
CA LYS A 4 -8.95 -34.34 57.01
C LYS A 4 -7.93 -34.10 55.90
N MET A 5 -6.98 -35.02 55.71
CA MET A 5 -5.96 -34.94 54.64
C MET A 5 -6.58 -35.11 53.25
N ARG A 6 -7.60 -35.98 53.11
CA ARG A 6 -8.36 -36.13 51.86
C ARG A 6 -9.15 -34.87 51.50
N LEU A 7 -9.77 -34.23 52.50
CA LEU A 7 -10.51 -32.99 52.30
C LEU A 7 -9.61 -31.84 51.84
N ILE A 8 -8.40 -31.71 52.43
CA ILE A 8 -7.43 -30.67 52.05
C ILE A 8 -6.89 -30.91 50.62
N LEU A 9 -6.62 -32.16 50.25
CA LEU A 9 -6.17 -32.48 48.89
C LEU A 9 -7.26 -32.19 47.85
N PHE A 10 -8.51 -32.55 48.14
CA PHE A 10 -9.63 -32.25 47.24
C PHE A 10 -9.85 -30.75 47.08
N SER A 11 -9.78 -29.96 48.16
CA SER A 11 -9.93 -28.51 48.06
C SER A 11 -8.81 -27.87 47.24
N ALA A 12 -7.57 -28.33 47.39
CA ALA A 12 -6.44 -27.82 46.63
C ALA A 12 -6.59 -28.10 45.12
N ILE A 13 -7.04 -29.31 44.76
CA ILE A 13 -7.29 -29.69 43.36
C ILE A 13 -8.40 -28.85 42.74
N VAL A 14 -9.49 -28.61 43.48
CA VAL A 14 -10.60 -27.77 43.01
C VAL A 14 -10.15 -26.32 42.76
N VAL A 15 -9.31 -25.75 43.63
CA VAL A 15 -8.78 -24.39 43.45
C VAL A 15 -7.89 -24.31 42.20
N VAL A 16 -7.02 -25.30 41.96
CA VAL A 16 -6.17 -25.34 40.76
C VAL A 16 -7.01 -25.47 39.48
N LEU A 17 -8.04 -26.33 39.50
CA LEU A 17 -8.95 -26.47 38.36
C LEU A 17 -9.75 -25.19 38.08
N LEU A 18 -10.17 -24.47 39.12
CA LEU A 18 -10.83 -23.16 38.98
C LEU A 18 -9.90 -22.10 38.40
N MET A 19 -8.62 -22.09 38.78
CA MET A 19 -7.62 -21.17 38.21
C MET A 19 -7.33 -21.46 36.73
N ILE A 20 -7.29 -22.74 36.34
CA ILE A 20 -7.10 -23.14 34.93
C ILE A 20 -8.36 -22.81 34.11
N ALA A 21 -9.55 -23.07 34.65
CA ALA A 21 -10.81 -22.70 34.00
C ALA A 21 -10.89 -21.18 33.81
N ALA A 22 -10.57 -20.40 34.84
CA ALA A 22 -10.50 -18.94 34.77
C ALA A 22 -9.49 -18.46 33.71
N TYR A 23 -8.33 -19.11 33.59
CA TYR A 23 -7.33 -18.81 32.56
C TYR A 23 -7.85 -19.08 31.14
N PHE A 24 -8.62 -20.15 30.93
CA PHE A 24 -9.21 -20.48 29.63
C PHE A 24 -10.43 -19.63 29.28
N THR A 25 -11.19 -19.16 30.28
CA THR A 25 -12.33 -18.25 30.07
C THR A 25 -11.92 -16.79 30.07
N TRP A 26 -10.72 -16.45 30.54
CA TRP A 26 -10.18 -15.10 30.41
C TRP A 26 -10.03 -14.83 28.92
N PRO A 27 -10.75 -13.84 28.36
CA PRO A 27 -10.65 -13.53 26.95
C PRO A 27 -9.18 -13.22 26.69
N ARG A 28 -8.50 -14.06 25.91
CA ARG A 28 -7.23 -13.67 25.26
C ARG A 28 -7.58 -12.37 24.57
N GLN A 29 -7.06 -11.27 25.08
CA GLN A 29 -7.14 -9.98 24.45
C GLN A 29 -6.36 -10.13 23.15
N LYS A 30 -7.05 -10.62 22.12
CA LYS A 30 -6.65 -10.36 20.75
C LYS A 30 -6.65 -8.84 20.71
N ILE A 31 -5.46 -8.26 20.60
CA ILE A 31 -5.34 -6.89 20.17
C ILE A 31 -5.86 -6.91 18.73
N MET A 32 -7.18 -6.82 18.60
CA MET A 32 -7.88 -6.50 17.37
C MET A 32 -7.72 -4.99 17.27
N ASP A 33 -6.67 -4.58 16.57
CA ASP A 33 -6.55 -3.21 16.09
C ASP A 33 -7.45 -3.07 14.88
N ASP A 34 -8.76 -3.02 15.14
CA ASP A 34 -9.78 -2.60 14.20
C ASP A 34 -11.01 -2.18 15.01
N THR A 35 -11.20 -0.87 15.16
CA THR A 35 -12.54 -0.30 15.01
C THR A 35 -12.47 1.20 14.76
N ASN A 36 -12.67 1.58 13.49
CA ASN A 36 -13.68 2.56 13.09
C ASN A 36 -13.91 3.77 14.02
N LEU A 37 -12.88 4.58 14.23
CA LEU A 37 -13.09 5.99 14.54
C LEU A 37 -12.74 6.80 13.31
N ARG A 38 -13.76 7.14 12.51
CA ARG A 38 -13.71 8.24 11.55
C ARG A 38 -13.49 9.55 12.31
N THR A 39 -12.29 9.73 12.83
CA THR A 39 -11.75 11.05 13.12
C THR A 39 -11.10 11.52 11.84
N ASN A 40 -11.37 12.75 11.43
CA ASN A 40 -10.74 13.40 10.28
C ASN A 40 -9.24 13.70 10.55
N THR A 41 -8.59 12.90 11.40
CA THR A 41 -7.17 12.99 11.71
C THR A 41 -6.43 12.17 10.66
N PRO A 42 -5.56 12.79 9.85
CA PRO A 42 -4.69 12.07 8.93
C PRO A 42 -3.97 10.94 9.66
N SER A 43 -3.92 9.75 9.05
CA SER A 43 -2.98 8.72 9.51
C SER A 43 -1.57 9.32 9.57
N ALA A 44 -0.74 8.86 10.51
CA ALA A 44 0.66 9.26 10.59
C ALA A 44 1.37 9.12 9.22
N ASP A 45 1.01 8.10 8.44
CA ASP A 45 1.58 7.91 7.11
C ASP A 45 1.00 8.85 6.04
N ALA A 46 -0.28 9.22 6.15
CA ALA A 46 -0.88 10.24 5.28
C ALA A 46 -0.21 11.61 5.49
N ALA A 47 0.10 11.95 6.76
CA ALA A 47 0.83 13.16 7.11
C ALA A 47 2.29 13.12 6.61
N LYS A 48 3.00 12.00 6.80
CA LYS A 48 4.36 11.81 6.26
C LYS A 48 4.39 11.92 4.74
N PHE A 49 3.46 11.26 4.05
CA PHE A 49 3.39 11.31 2.60
C PHE A 49 3.12 12.73 2.11
N LYS A 50 2.18 13.46 2.73
CA LYS A 50 1.88 14.84 2.37
C LYS A 50 3.06 15.80 2.57
N ALA A 51 3.91 15.57 3.58
CA ALA A 51 5.12 16.37 3.77
C ALA A 51 6.05 16.31 2.54
N ASP A 52 6.08 15.16 1.86
CA ASP A 52 6.81 14.98 0.61
C ASP A 52 5.98 15.37 -0.62
N TYR A 53 4.66 15.15 -0.60
CA TYR A 53 3.71 15.38 -1.70
C TYR A 53 2.66 16.42 -1.32
N SER A 54 3.05 17.70 -1.30
CA SER A 54 2.20 18.81 -0.83
C SER A 54 0.85 18.98 -1.54
N ARG A 55 0.68 18.42 -2.75
CA ARG A 55 -0.54 18.53 -3.56
C ARG A 55 -1.65 17.57 -3.16
N VAL A 56 -1.39 16.58 -2.29
CA VAL A 56 -2.45 15.70 -1.79
C VAL A 56 -3.20 16.30 -0.61
N ALA A 57 -4.45 15.87 -0.43
CA ALA A 57 -5.27 16.26 0.72
C ALA A 57 -4.70 15.67 2.03
N ASP A 58 -5.09 16.23 3.18
CA ASP A 58 -4.63 15.75 4.49
C ASP A 58 -5.12 14.31 4.76
N ASP A 59 -6.33 13.99 4.34
CA ASP A 59 -6.97 12.67 4.45
C ASP A 59 -6.58 11.70 3.31
N ASN A 60 -5.40 11.87 2.72
CA ASN A 60 -4.96 11.02 1.61
C ASN A 60 -4.79 9.55 2.03
N ARG A 61 -4.93 8.65 1.06
CA ARG A 61 -4.88 7.19 1.25
C ARG A 61 -3.47 6.60 1.19
N PHE A 62 -2.42 7.42 1.09
CA PHE A 62 -1.06 6.90 0.97
C PHE A 62 -0.52 6.38 2.30
N VAL A 63 0.17 5.26 2.21
CA VAL A 63 0.93 4.64 3.29
C VAL A 63 2.39 4.60 2.85
N VAL A 64 3.27 5.27 3.59
CA VAL A 64 4.73 5.20 3.34
C VAL A 64 5.21 3.81 3.72
N SER A 65 5.68 3.06 2.74
CA SER A 65 6.06 1.65 2.88
C SER A 65 7.56 1.44 2.75
N THR A 66 8.02 0.40 3.41
CA THR A 66 9.37 -0.14 3.25
C THR A 66 9.48 -1.00 1.98
N SER A 67 10.70 -1.26 1.53
CA SER A 67 10.98 -2.19 0.43
C SER A 67 10.35 -3.56 0.65
N ASP A 68 10.45 -4.11 1.87
CA ASP A 68 9.92 -5.43 2.19
C ASP A 68 8.40 -5.49 2.11
N GLU A 69 7.71 -4.43 2.54
CA GLU A 69 6.24 -4.34 2.42
C GLU A 69 5.80 -4.29 0.96
N ILE A 70 6.50 -3.54 0.11
CA ILE A 70 6.23 -3.50 -1.34
C ILE A 70 6.48 -4.86 -1.98
N LEU A 71 7.60 -5.51 -1.66
CA LEU A 71 7.90 -6.84 -2.19
C LEU A 71 6.88 -7.88 -1.74
N ALA A 72 6.43 -7.83 -0.49
CA ALA A 72 5.38 -8.70 0.02
C ALA A 72 4.07 -8.54 -0.78
N LYS A 73 3.73 -7.32 -1.22
CA LYS A 73 2.60 -7.10 -2.14
C LYS A 73 2.81 -7.80 -3.47
N PHE A 74 3.98 -7.66 -4.08
CA PHE A 74 4.30 -8.33 -5.34
C PHE A 74 4.47 -9.85 -5.23
N ASP A 75 4.71 -10.40 -4.04
CA ASP A 75 4.89 -11.83 -3.83
C ASP A 75 3.58 -12.58 -3.59
N SER A 76 2.69 -12.02 -2.78
CA SER A 76 1.44 -12.70 -2.41
C SER A 76 0.29 -11.78 -2.01
N GLY A 77 0.53 -10.48 -1.90
CA GLY A 77 -0.46 -9.54 -1.39
C GLY A 77 -1.37 -8.93 -2.46
N ASP A 78 -2.27 -8.09 -1.94
CA ASP A 78 -3.16 -7.22 -2.71
C ASP A 78 -2.84 -5.75 -2.41
N GLY A 79 -2.99 -4.89 -3.41
CA GLY A 79 -2.93 -3.45 -3.20
C GLY A 79 -2.62 -2.64 -4.45
N LEU A 80 -2.82 -1.34 -4.33
CA LEU A 80 -2.33 -0.35 -5.29
C LEU A 80 -0.98 0.16 -4.80
N ILE A 81 0.05 0.00 -5.63
CA ILE A 81 1.42 0.40 -5.34
C ILE A 81 1.75 1.63 -6.17
N PHE A 82 2.32 2.66 -5.53
CA PHE A 82 2.84 3.87 -6.18
C PHE A 82 4.35 3.95 -5.95
N LEU A 83 5.13 3.88 -7.03
CA LEU A 83 6.57 4.10 -6.98
C LEU A 83 6.89 5.48 -7.55
N GLY A 84 7.57 6.31 -6.76
CA GLY A 84 7.84 7.70 -7.14
C GLY A 84 9.09 8.26 -6.50
N PHE A 85 9.38 9.54 -6.76
CA PHE A 85 10.41 10.32 -6.03
C PHE A 85 9.77 11.56 -5.45
N LYS A 86 10.19 11.96 -4.26
CA LYS A 86 9.76 13.21 -3.62
C LYS A 86 9.93 14.42 -4.54
N GLN A 87 11.08 14.49 -5.22
CA GLN A 87 11.47 15.62 -6.07
C GLN A 87 10.91 15.55 -7.51
N CYS A 88 10.14 14.52 -7.87
CA CYS A 88 9.67 14.29 -9.24
C CYS A 88 8.38 15.07 -9.53
N PRO A 89 8.39 16.07 -10.44
CA PRO A 89 7.19 16.89 -10.70
C PRO A 89 6.02 16.10 -11.27
N TRP A 90 6.30 15.08 -12.08
CA TRP A 90 5.28 14.17 -12.62
C TRP A 90 4.61 13.35 -11.53
N CYS A 91 5.39 12.91 -10.54
CA CYS A 91 4.92 12.17 -9.38
C CYS A 91 4.03 13.06 -8.50
N GLN A 92 4.46 14.31 -8.25
CA GLN A 92 3.67 15.34 -7.56
C GLN A 92 2.33 15.60 -8.24
N ALA A 93 2.30 15.59 -9.57
CA ALA A 93 1.08 15.83 -10.34
C ALA A 93 0.13 14.61 -10.35
N LEU A 94 0.66 13.39 -10.42
CA LEU A 94 -0.17 12.17 -10.47
C LEU A 94 -0.70 11.74 -9.10
N ALA A 95 0.04 11.97 -8.01
CA ALA A 95 -0.36 11.56 -6.66
C ALA A 95 -1.81 11.97 -6.26
N PRO A 96 -2.28 13.22 -6.44
CA PRO A 96 -3.66 13.59 -6.11
C PRO A 96 -4.72 12.91 -7.00
N ILE A 97 -4.37 12.55 -8.23
CA ILE A 97 -5.26 11.82 -9.16
C ILE A 97 -5.44 10.37 -8.68
N VAL A 98 -4.35 9.76 -8.20
CA VAL A 98 -4.34 8.42 -7.62
C VAL A 98 -5.13 8.37 -6.31
N ASP A 99 -4.97 9.36 -5.44
CA ASP A 99 -5.75 9.50 -4.20
C ASP A 99 -7.25 9.66 -4.48
N GLU A 100 -7.63 10.47 -5.49
CA GLU A 100 -9.03 10.61 -5.88
C GLU A 100 -9.64 9.28 -6.34
N ALA A 101 -8.95 8.55 -7.20
CA ALA A 101 -9.42 7.25 -7.69
C ALA A 101 -9.61 6.26 -6.53
N ALA A 102 -8.66 6.21 -5.61
CA ALA A 102 -8.75 5.38 -4.40
C ALA A 102 -9.95 5.75 -3.53
N LYS A 103 -10.17 7.04 -3.27
CA LYS A 103 -11.33 7.51 -2.49
C LYS A 103 -12.65 7.17 -3.18
N LYS A 104 -12.75 7.32 -4.51
CA LYS A 104 -13.97 7.00 -5.28
C LYS A 104 -14.33 5.51 -5.24
N GLU A 105 -13.33 4.63 -5.25
CA GLU A 105 -13.56 3.17 -5.20
C GLU A 105 -13.54 2.62 -3.77
N GLY A 106 -13.39 3.47 -2.75
CA GLY A 106 -13.32 3.06 -1.36
C GLY A 106 -12.11 2.17 -1.05
N LEU A 107 -10.97 2.42 -1.70
CA LEU A 107 -9.70 1.77 -1.39
C LEU A 107 -9.04 2.48 -0.21
N ASP A 108 -8.71 1.72 0.84
CA ASP A 108 -8.22 2.29 2.09
C ASP A 108 -6.76 2.72 2.05
N LYS A 109 -5.92 2.02 1.28
CA LYS A 109 -4.46 2.19 1.30
C LYS A 109 -3.86 2.14 -0.09
N ILE A 110 -2.97 3.09 -0.35
CA ILE A 110 -2.08 3.15 -1.51
C ILE A 110 -0.65 3.04 -0.98
N TYR A 111 0.04 1.96 -1.34
CA TYR A 111 1.37 1.66 -0.81
C TYR A 111 2.43 2.45 -1.58
N TYR A 112 3.09 3.38 -0.92
CA TYR A 112 4.10 4.26 -1.51
C TYR A 112 5.51 3.81 -1.18
N LEU A 113 6.39 3.80 -2.18
CA LEU A 113 7.84 3.69 -1.96
C LEU A 113 8.57 4.75 -2.78
N ASP A 114 9.49 5.46 -2.11
CA ASP A 114 10.51 6.21 -2.82
C ASP A 114 11.57 5.23 -3.34
N ILE A 115 11.56 4.95 -4.64
CA ILE A 115 12.48 3.97 -5.24
C ILE A 115 13.82 4.57 -5.67
N SER A 116 14.09 5.85 -5.35
CA SER A 116 15.23 6.59 -5.90
C SER A 116 16.56 5.92 -5.55
N ASP A 117 16.77 5.59 -4.27
CA ASP A 117 18.00 4.96 -3.79
C ASP A 117 18.16 3.54 -4.34
N ALA A 118 17.10 2.72 -4.27
CA ALA A 118 17.10 1.37 -4.80
C ALA A 118 17.44 1.34 -6.29
N ARG A 119 16.83 2.23 -7.08
CA ARG A 119 17.09 2.37 -8.51
C ARG A 119 18.48 2.92 -8.81
N LYS A 120 18.95 3.91 -8.04
CA LYS A 120 20.27 4.53 -8.23
C LYS A 120 21.39 3.51 -7.98
N ASN A 121 21.24 2.70 -6.94
CA ASN A 121 22.23 1.70 -6.54
C ASN A 121 22.01 0.36 -7.24
N ASN A 122 20.93 0.21 -8.01
CA ASN A 122 20.54 -1.03 -8.67
C ASN A 122 20.50 -2.22 -7.69
N ASP A 123 19.97 -1.99 -6.50
CA ASP A 123 20.04 -2.93 -5.38
C ASP A 123 19.10 -4.14 -5.54
N GLU A 124 19.13 -5.05 -4.56
CA GLU A 124 18.29 -6.25 -4.56
C GLU A 124 16.79 -5.92 -4.61
N THR A 125 16.36 -4.85 -3.92
CA THR A 125 14.96 -4.40 -3.96
C THR A 125 14.58 -4.05 -5.39
N TYR A 126 15.38 -3.22 -6.05
CA TYR A 126 15.11 -2.78 -7.41
C TYR A 126 15.12 -3.96 -8.39
N GLN A 127 16.06 -4.90 -8.27
CA GLN A 127 16.09 -6.11 -9.10
C GLN A 127 14.83 -6.96 -8.95
N LYS A 128 14.34 -7.15 -7.72
CA LYS A 128 13.10 -7.90 -7.47
C LYS A 128 11.88 -7.18 -8.06
N ILE A 129 11.80 -5.85 -7.91
CA ILE A 129 10.73 -5.04 -8.53
C ILE A 129 10.78 -5.19 -10.06
N ILE A 130 11.96 -5.07 -10.68
CA ILE A 130 12.13 -5.28 -12.12
C ILE A 130 11.66 -6.68 -12.53
N ALA A 131 12.04 -7.73 -11.80
CA ALA A 131 11.65 -9.09 -12.13
C ALA A 131 10.11 -9.28 -12.14
N LYS A 132 9.40 -8.60 -11.23
CA LYS A 132 7.94 -8.62 -11.13
C LYS A 132 7.24 -7.81 -12.20
N LEU A 133 7.83 -6.67 -12.58
CA LEU A 133 7.21 -5.71 -13.49
C LEU A 133 7.70 -5.81 -14.93
N LYS A 134 8.74 -6.59 -15.25
CA LYS A 134 9.44 -6.58 -16.55
C LYS A 134 8.55 -6.61 -17.81
N SER A 135 7.40 -7.28 -17.77
CA SER A 135 6.46 -7.37 -18.90
C SER A 135 5.62 -6.10 -19.12
N TYR A 136 5.58 -5.22 -18.12
CA TYR A 136 4.83 -3.96 -18.10
C TYR A 136 5.74 -2.74 -18.26
N LEU A 137 7.05 -2.92 -18.05
CA LEU A 137 8.01 -1.83 -18.09
C LEU A 137 8.48 -1.53 -19.52
N ARG A 138 8.68 -0.23 -19.77
CA ARG A 138 9.44 0.24 -20.92
C ARG A 138 10.92 -0.10 -20.74
N LYS A 139 11.62 -0.20 -21.86
CA LYS A 139 13.06 -0.41 -21.89
C LYS A 139 13.81 0.92 -21.92
N ASP A 140 14.98 0.96 -21.30
CA ASP A 140 15.94 2.05 -21.45
C ASP A 140 16.68 1.98 -22.80
N GLU A 141 17.61 2.90 -23.01
CA GLU A 141 18.40 3.01 -24.24
C GLU A 141 19.26 1.76 -24.50
N GLN A 142 19.62 1.02 -23.45
CA GLN A 142 20.38 -0.23 -23.53
C GLN A 142 19.48 -1.45 -23.71
N GLY A 143 18.15 -1.27 -23.78
CA GLY A 143 17.19 -2.34 -23.96
C GLY A 143 16.78 -3.07 -22.67
N ASN A 144 17.18 -2.57 -21.50
CA ASN A 144 16.86 -3.16 -20.21
C ASN A 144 15.52 -2.62 -19.68
N PRO A 145 14.63 -3.47 -19.12
CA PRO A 145 13.43 -3.00 -18.45
C PRO A 145 13.77 -2.01 -17.34
N ARG A 146 13.04 -0.89 -17.28
CA ARG A 146 13.29 0.19 -16.32
C ARG A 146 12.01 0.72 -15.73
N VAL A 147 12.01 0.94 -14.40
CA VAL A 147 10.91 1.65 -13.74
C VAL A 147 11.07 3.15 -13.97
N TYR A 148 10.21 3.67 -14.85
CA TYR A 148 10.00 5.11 -15.02
C TYR A 148 8.94 5.56 -14.02
N VAL A 149 9.19 6.66 -13.32
CA VAL A 149 8.27 7.18 -12.31
C VAL A 149 7.49 8.39 -12.83
N PRO A 150 6.27 8.63 -12.33
CA PRO A 150 5.54 7.76 -11.40
C PRO A 150 5.10 6.44 -12.04
N ASP A 151 5.22 5.35 -11.28
CA ASP A 151 4.70 4.03 -11.65
C ASP A 151 3.56 3.68 -10.69
N VAL A 152 2.42 3.26 -11.23
CA VAL A 152 1.27 2.83 -10.42
C VAL A 152 0.85 1.46 -10.89
N THR A 153 0.90 0.49 -9.98
CA THR A 153 0.61 -0.92 -10.27
C THR A 153 -0.42 -1.45 -9.29
N ALA A 154 -1.49 -2.05 -9.81
CA ALA A 154 -2.46 -2.80 -9.04
C ALA A 154 -2.07 -4.28 -9.01
N VAL A 155 -2.00 -4.84 -7.80
CA VAL A 155 -1.60 -6.23 -7.54
C VAL A 155 -2.72 -6.94 -6.80
N ARG A 156 -2.94 -8.21 -7.15
CA ARG A 156 -3.86 -9.12 -6.47
C ARG A 156 -3.26 -10.53 -6.41
N ASN A 157 -3.18 -11.11 -5.22
CA ASN A 157 -2.55 -12.40 -4.93
C ASN A 157 -1.14 -12.49 -5.53
N GLY A 158 -0.35 -11.43 -5.40
CA GLY A 158 1.00 -11.33 -5.99
C GLY A 158 1.05 -11.21 -7.52
N LYS A 159 -0.09 -11.10 -8.20
CA LYS A 159 -0.18 -10.93 -9.66
C LYS A 159 -0.53 -9.49 -10.01
N VAL A 160 0.17 -8.93 -10.98
CA VAL A 160 -0.20 -7.62 -11.55
C VAL A 160 -1.53 -7.76 -12.30
N VAL A 161 -2.54 -7.03 -11.84
CA VAL A 161 -3.89 -6.98 -12.45
C VAL A 161 -4.18 -5.65 -13.14
N GLY A 162 -3.31 -4.66 -12.98
CA GLY A 162 -3.36 -3.40 -13.69
C GLY A 162 -2.05 -2.64 -13.59
N HIS A 163 -1.70 -1.91 -14.63
CA HIS A 163 -0.54 -1.02 -14.66
C HIS A 163 -0.95 0.28 -15.34
N PHE A 164 -0.68 1.41 -14.70
CA PHE A 164 -1.11 2.72 -15.17
C PHE A 164 -0.32 3.13 -16.40
N LEU A 165 -1.02 3.52 -17.47
CA LEU A 165 -0.40 3.95 -18.72
C LEU A 165 -0.73 5.41 -18.96
N GLN A 166 0.24 6.28 -18.69
CA GLN A 166 0.12 7.70 -18.99
C GLN A 166 -0.03 7.90 -20.52
N GLU A 167 -1.11 8.59 -20.92
CA GLU A 167 -1.39 8.93 -22.32
C GLU A 167 -0.23 9.72 -22.94
N THR A 168 0.15 9.41 -24.17
CA THR A 168 1.17 10.16 -24.91
C THR A 168 0.60 11.47 -25.45
N THR A 169 1.39 12.54 -25.46
CA THR A 169 0.99 13.77 -26.15
C THR A 169 1.11 13.60 -27.66
N ALA A 170 0.14 14.13 -28.40
CA ALA A 170 0.22 14.18 -29.85
C ALA A 170 1.32 15.17 -30.29
N GLY A 171 2.06 14.84 -31.35
CA GLY A 171 2.77 15.85 -32.16
C GLY A 171 4.00 16.53 -31.53
N GLY A 172 4.73 15.89 -30.61
CA GLY A 172 6.00 16.45 -30.11
C GLY A 172 5.84 17.69 -29.22
N GLU A 173 4.64 17.93 -28.70
CA GLU A 173 4.35 19.01 -27.76
C GLU A 173 5.21 18.86 -26.49
N LYS A 174 6.02 19.88 -26.18
CA LYS A 174 6.80 19.95 -24.95
C LYS A 174 5.89 20.31 -23.78
N VAL A 175 5.23 19.30 -23.23
CA VAL A 175 4.41 19.43 -22.03
C VAL A 175 5.25 19.34 -20.76
N THR A 176 4.78 19.99 -19.71
CA THR A 176 5.30 19.87 -18.34
C THR A 176 4.29 19.12 -17.48
N ALA A 177 4.70 18.66 -16.30
CA ALA A 177 3.77 18.03 -15.35
C ALA A 177 2.56 18.91 -14.99
N ASN A 178 2.70 20.25 -15.05
CA ASN A 178 1.62 21.18 -14.75
C ASN A 178 0.69 21.45 -15.95
N THR A 179 1.18 21.30 -17.18
CA THR A 179 0.39 21.57 -18.40
C THR A 179 -0.15 20.30 -19.06
N TYR A 180 0.40 19.13 -18.69
CA TYR A 180 -0.03 17.85 -19.23
C TYR A 180 -1.46 17.50 -18.80
N TRP A 181 -1.79 17.65 -17.52
CA TRP A 181 -3.09 17.26 -16.94
C TRP A 181 -4.18 18.29 -17.22
N THR A 182 -4.74 18.27 -18.43
CA THR A 182 -6.02 18.93 -18.72
C THR A 182 -7.16 18.21 -17.98
N ASP A 183 -8.33 18.83 -17.88
CA ASP A 183 -9.50 18.23 -17.23
C ASP A 183 -9.88 16.90 -17.90
N GLU A 184 -9.79 16.80 -19.23
CA GLU A 184 -10.10 15.57 -19.96
C GLU A 184 -9.07 14.47 -19.72
N ARG A 185 -7.77 14.79 -19.74
CA ARG A 185 -6.72 13.81 -19.45
C ARG A 185 -6.80 13.34 -18.00
N ARG A 186 -7.09 14.26 -17.09
CA ARG A 186 -7.31 13.96 -15.68
C ARG A 186 -8.50 13.02 -15.51
N ALA A 187 -9.63 13.29 -16.15
CA ALA A 187 -10.81 12.43 -16.08
C ALA A 187 -10.52 11.01 -16.59
N ARG A 188 -9.81 10.88 -17.73
CA ARG A 188 -9.39 9.57 -18.25
C ARG A 188 -8.40 8.85 -17.32
N GLY A 189 -7.43 9.58 -16.77
CA GLY A 189 -6.46 9.05 -15.82
C GLY A 189 -7.15 8.53 -14.55
N VAL A 190 -8.09 9.29 -14.00
CA VAL A 190 -8.92 8.84 -12.87
C VAL A 190 -9.68 7.56 -13.23
N GLU A 191 -10.33 7.48 -14.38
CA GLU A 191 -11.10 6.28 -14.73
C GLU A 191 -10.20 5.05 -14.92
N GLN A 192 -9.06 5.19 -15.59
CA GLN A 192 -8.09 4.09 -15.71
C GLN A 192 -7.65 3.57 -14.33
N LEU A 193 -7.35 4.48 -13.40
CA LEU A 193 -6.97 4.11 -12.03
C LEU A 193 -8.12 3.43 -11.29
N ARG A 194 -9.35 3.89 -11.45
CA ARG A 194 -10.54 3.26 -10.85
C ARG A 194 -10.73 1.83 -11.38
N GLU A 195 -10.61 1.62 -12.68
CA GLU A 195 -10.67 0.28 -13.27
C GLU A 195 -9.57 -0.65 -12.72
N MET A 196 -8.35 -0.15 -12.55
CA MET A 196 -7.26 -0.91 -11.93
C MET A 196 -7.60 -1.29 -10.48
N ILE A 197 -8.20 -0.37 -9.72
CA ILE A 197 -8.56 -0.60 -8.31
C ILE A 197 -9.69 -1.62 -8.18
N ARG A 198 -10.69 -1.61 -9.07
CA ARG A 198 -11.77 -2.61 -9.09
C ARG A 198 -11.20 -4.03 -9.24
N LYS A 199 -10.21 -4.21 -10.12
CA LYS A 199 -9.55 -5.51 -10.36
C LYS A 199 -8.80 -6.08 -9.15
N ILE A 200 -8.45 -5.25 -8.16
CA ILE A 200 -7.88 -5.72 -6.89
C ILE A 200 -8.92 -6.53 -6.10
N ARG A 201 -10.21 -6.22 -6.26
CA ARG A 201 -11.34 -6.75 -5.46
C ARG A 201 -12.21 -7.77 -6.19
N ASP A 202 -11.97 -8.00 -7.49
CA ASP A 202 -12.69 -9.00 -8.30
C ASP A 202 -12.42 -10.43 -7.80
#